data_AF-X0V411-F1
#
_entry.id   AF-X0V411-F1
#
_cell.length_a   1.000
_cell.length_b   1.000
_cell.length_c   1.000
_cell.angle_alpha   90.00
_cell.angle_beta   90.00
_cell.angle_gamma   90.00
#
_symmetry.space_group_name_H-M   'P 1'
#
loop_
_entity.id
_entity.type
_entity.pdbx_description
1 polymer ?
#
loop_
_entity_poly.entity_id
_entity_poly.type
_entity_poly.pdbx_seq_one_letter_code
_entity_poly.pdbx_strand_id
1 'polypeptide(L)'
;MIDSRSHSLAVPLPDTEREDYVPFRILCLGNDLLADDALGIVAADLLRTRLGDDCEVVATTETGFRLLDYLLHARRMIVVDTVMTGQAPPGTVYIVEEDDLRDTPGGSPHYVGLFEALAAGRMLQQPVP
;
A
#
# COMPACT_ATOMS: atom_id res chain seq x y z
N MET A 1 -6.55 -24.75 44.14
CA MET A 1 -5.27 -24.09 43.84
C MET A 1 -4.77 -24.70 42.54
N ILE A 2 -5.25 -24.18 41.41
CA ILE A 2 -5.00 -24.73 40.07
C ILE A 2 -3.84 -23.92 39.49
N ASP A 3 -2.75 -24.60 39.14
CA ASP A 3 -1.53 -24.03 38.57
C ASP A 3 -1.83 -23.52 37.15
N SER A 4 -1.97 -22.20 37.01
CA SER A 4 -2.16 -21.50 35.74
C SER A 4 -0.80 -21.17 35.13
N ARG A 5 -0.09 -22.19 34.63
CA ARG A 5 1.06 -21.98 33.73
C ARG A 5 0.56 -21.72 32.33
N SER A 6 0.40 -20.44 32.01
CA SER A 6 0.28 -19.92 30.64
C SER A 6 1.44 -20.43 29.78
N HIS A 7 1.22 -21.52 29.06
CA HIS A 7 2.08 -21.87 27.93
C HIS A 7 1.71 -20.90 26.80
N SER A 8 2.51 -19.85 26.64
CA SER A 8 2.57 -19.10 25.40
C SER A 8 3.07 -20.06 24.33
N LEU A 9 2.13 -20.57 23.53
CA LEU A 9 2.45 -21.21 22.26
C LEU A 9 2.90 -20.09 21.32
N ALA A 10 4.15 -19.66 21.45
CA ALA A 10 4.84 -19.02 20.34
C ALA A 10 4.88 -20.07 19.23
N VAL A 11 3.95 -19.95 18.27
CA VAL A 11 4.03 -20.70 17.02
C VAL A 11 5.33 -20.21 16.36
N PRO A 12 6.36 -21.07 16.24
CA PRO A 12 7.57 -20.66 15.55
C PRO A 12 7.17 -20.37 14.10
N LEU A 13 7.44 -19.15 13.63
CA LEU A 13 7.36 -18.90 12.19
C LEU A 13 8.39 -19.81 11.52
N PRO A 14 8.01 -20.62 10.52
CA PRO A 14 8.92 -21.54 9.88
C PRO A 14 10.05 -20.76 9.19
N ASP A 15 11.31 -21.06 9.55
CA ASP A 15 12.53 -20.54 8.93
C ASP A 15 12.79 -21.08 7.51
N THR A 16 11.75 -21.50 6.79
CA THR A 16 11.90 -22.19 5.50
C THR A 16 10.68 -21.93 4.65
N GLU A 17 10.73 -20.83 3.89
CA GLU A 17 10.29 -20.61 2.50
C GLU A 17 10.36 -19.08 2.38
N ARG A 18 11.29 -18.55 1.59
CA ARG A 18 11.14 -17.17 1.15
C ARG A 18 9.91 -17.20 0.25
N GLU A 19 8.72 -16.91 0.79
CA GLU A 19 7.63 -16.40 -0.02
C GLU A 19 8.23 -15.35 -0.97
N ASP A 20 7.81 -15.34 -2.24
CA ASP A 20 8.36 -14.47 -3.28
C ASP A 20 8.05 -12.99 -2.96
N TYR A 21 8.74 -12.45 -1.95
CA TYR A 21 8.59 -11.09 -1.52
C TYR A 21 9.28 -10.20 -2.53
N VAL A 22 8.53 -9.22 -3.00
CA VAL A 22 9.12 -8.13 -3.76
C VAL A 22 9.77 -7.15 -2.78
N PRO A 23 11.07 -6.81 -2.96
CA PRO A 23 11.76 -5.89 -2.06
C PRO A 23 11.08 -4.53 -1.98
N PHE A 24 10.65 -4.00 -3.12
CA PHE A 24 9.96 -2.72 -3.26
C PHE A 24 8.84 -2.83 -4.30
N ARG A 25 7.61 -2.49 -3.90
CA ARG A 25 6.47 -2.33 -4.80
C ARG A 25 6.05 -0.87 -4.88
N ILE A 26 5.82 -0.38 -6.08
CA ILE A 26 5.18 0.91 -6.33
C ILE A 26 3.77 0.64 -6.83
N LEU A 27 2.78 0.92 -6.00
CA LEU A 27 1.37 0.79 -6.34
C LEU A 27 0.84 2.15 -6.80
N CYS A 28 0.56 2.26 -8.09
CA CYS A 28 0.02 3.47 -8.68
C CYS A 28 -1.50 3.33 -8.84
N LEU A 29 -2.24 4.17 -8.14
CA LEU A 29 -3.70 4.22 -8.15
C LEU A 29 -4.17 5.31 -9.11
N GLY A 30 -5.32 5.09 -9.74
CA GLY A 30 -5.94 6.12 -10.54
C GLY A 30 -6.95 5.58 -11.54
N ASN A 31 -7.67 6.48 -12.18
CA ASN A 31 -8.64 6.16 -13.22
C ASN A 31 -8.36 7.02 -14.46
N ASP A 32 -7.93 6.37 -15.53
CA ASP A 32 -7.56 7.01 -16.80
C ASP A 32 -8.73 7.69 -17.51
N LEU A 33 -9.97 7.37 -17.11
CA LEU A 33 -11.18 8.01 -17.60
C LEU A 33 -11.49 9.33 -16.86
N LEU A 34 -10.81 9.62 -15.76
CA LEU A 34 -11.15 10.72 -14.84
C LEU A 34 -10.06 11.81 -14.77
N ALA A 35 -9.75 12.42 -15.91
CA ALA A 35 -8.89 13.60 -16.01
C ALA A 35 -7.58 13.46 -15.19
N ASP A 36 -7.38 14.30 -14.17
CA ASP A 36 -6.16 14.28 -13.37
C ASP A 36 -6.00 13.00 -12.54
N ASP A 37 -7.09 12.26 -12.26
CA ASP A 37 -7.05 10.96 -11.57
C ASP A 37 -6.31 9.88 -12.39
N ALA A 38 -6.01 10.16 -13.66
CA ALA A 38 -5.16 9.32 -14.50
C ALA A 38 -3.67 9.35 -14.10
N LEU A 39 -3.25 10.25 -13.22
CA LEU A 39 -1.84 10.50 -12.89
C LEU A 39 -1.10 9.22 -12.51
N GLY A 40 -1.66 8.38 -11.63
CA GLY A 40 -0.97 7.16 -11.21
C GLY A 40 -0.77 6.18 -12.36
N ILE A 41 -1.74 6.05 -13.27
CA ILE A 41 -1.61 5.21 -14.48
C ILE A 41 -0.45 5.72 -15.36
N VAL A 42 -0.40 7.03 -15.61
CA VAL A 42 0.68 7.66 -16.39
C VAL A 42 2.04 7.54 -15.69
N ALA A 43 2.07 7.69 -14.37
CA ALA A 43 3.28 7.57 -13.57
C ALA A 43 3.84 6.14 -13.62
N ALA A 44 2.99 5.13 -13.54
CA ALA A 44 3.40 3.73 -13.61
C ALA A 44 4.14 3.42 -14.92
N ASP A 45 3.62 3.88 -16.05
CA ASP A 45 4.27 3.67 -17.35
C ASP A 45 5.65 4.32 -17.41
N LEU A 46 5.77 5.54 -16.90
CA LEU A 46 7.07 6.23 -16.79
C LEU A 46 8.03 5.51 -15.85
N LEU A 47 7.57 5.03 -14.70
CA LEU A 47 8.39 4.36 -13.70
C LEU A 47 8.91 3.01 -14.21
N ARG A 48 8.09 2.22 -14.91
CA ARG A 48 8.49 0.95 -15.53
C ARG A 48 9.67 1.14 -16.48
N THR A 49 9.69 2.24 -17.25
CA THR A 49 10.81 2.53 -18.16
C THR A 49 12.10 2.97 -17.46
N ARG A 50 12.01 3.43 -16.21
CA ARG A 50 13.14 4.05 -15.48
C ARG A 50 13.74 3.15 -14.40
N LEU A 51 12.94 2.36 -13.72
CA LEU A 51 13.35 1.59 -12.53
C LEU A 51 13.79 0.16 -12.84
N GLY A 52 13.49 -0.36 -14.03
CA GLY A 52 13.88 -1.72 -14.41
C GLY A 52 13.29 -2.77 -13.46
N ASP A 53 13.96 -3.92 -13.34
CA ASP A 53 13.47 -5.09 -12.58
C ASP A 53 13.72 -5.00 -11.06
N ASP A 54 14.36 -3.93 -10.58
CA ASP A 54 14.69 -3.75 -9.15
C ASP A 54 13.47 -3.37 -8.29
N CYS A 55 12.40 -2.87 -8.92
CA CYS A 55 11.16 -2.47 -8.29
C CYS A 55 9.97 -2.98 -9.10
N GLU A 56 8.99 -3.61 -8.45
CA GLU A 56 7.74 -3.95 -9.11
C GLU A 56 6.84 -2.73 -9.18
N VAL A 57 6.42 -2.35 -10.38
CA VAL A 57 5.51 -1.22 -10.60
C VAL A 57 4.15 -1.74 -11.06
N VAL A 58 3.15 -1.62 -10.19
CA VAL A 58 1.77 -2.05 -10.44
C VAL A 58 0.89 -0.82 -10.61
N ALA A 59 0.01 -0.86 -11.60
CA ALA A 59 -0.99 0.19 -11.82
C ALA A 59 -2.38 -0.45 -11.70
N THR A 60 -3.31 0.22 -11.04
CA THR A 60 -4.66 -0.30 -10.90
C THR A 60 -5.70 0.81 -10.77
N THR A 61 -6.90 0.54 -11.28
CA THR A 61 -8.10 1.35 -11.08
C THR A 61 -8.95 0.83 -9.92
N GLU A 62 -8.50 -0.24 -9.25
CA GLU A 62 -9.19 -0.87 -8.14
C GLU A 62 -9.12 -0.01 -6.88
N THR A 63 -10.14 -0.12 -6.03
CA THR A 63 -10.27 0.69 -4.81
C THR A 63 -10.76 -0.15 -3.64
N GLY A 64 -10.72 0.43 -2.44
CA GLY A 64 -11.30 -0.21 -1.27
C GLY A 64 -10.48 -1.44 -0.82
N PHE A 65 -11.17 -2.43 -0.26
CA PHE A 65 -10.55 -3.68 0.20
C PHE A 65 -9.91 -4.54 -0.89
N ARG A 66 -10.23 -4.30 -2.17
CA ARG A 66 -9.58 -4.98 -3.30
C ARG A 66 -8.09 -4.66 -3.39
N LEU A 67 -7.66 -3.57 -2.73
CA LEU A 67 -6.25 -3.20 -2.62
C LEU A 67 -5.43 -4.19 -1.77
N LEU A 68 -6.06 -5.01 -0.91
CA LEU A 68 -5.35 -5.98 -0.07
C LEU A 68 -4.47 -6.92 -0.90
N ASP A 69 -4.96 -7.41 -2.04
CA ASP A 69 -4.21 -8.33 -2.91
C ASP A 69 -2.89 -7.71 -3.41
N TYR A 70 -2.87 -6.38 -3.57
CA TYR A 70 -1.69 -5.63 -4.00
C TYR A 70 -0.73 -5.34 -2.84
N LEU A 71 -1.20 -5.40 -1.59
CA LEU A 71 -0.36 -5.25 -0.40
C LEU A 71 0.43 -6.52 -0.10
N LEU A 72 -0.11 -7.70 -0.41
CA LEU A 72 0.50 -8.98 -0.07
C LEU A 72 1.87 -9.18 -0.72
N HIS A 73 2.79 -9.75 0.05
CA HIS A 73 4.17 -10.08 -0.31
C HIS A 73 5.02 -8.88 -0.78
N ALA A 74 4.67 -7.65 -0.37
CA ALA A 74 5.54 -6.48 -0.54
C ALA A 74 6.26 -6.16 0.78
N ARG A 75 7.60 -6.13 0.77
CA ARG A 75 8.38 -5.78 1.97
C ARG A 75 8.37 -4.27 2.26
N ARG A 76 8.31 -3.48 1.20
CA ARG A 76 8.23 -2.01 1.22
C ARG A 76 7.30 -1.59 0.10
N MET A 77 6.45 -0.61 0.38
CA MET A 77 5.51 -0.10 -0.60
C MET A 77 5.58 1.43 -0.69
N ILE A 78 5.50 1.94 -1.92
CA ILE A 78 5.20 3.33 -2.22
C ILE A 78 3.86 3.35 -2.93
N VAL A 79 2.95 4.22 -2.49
CA VAL A 79 1.67 4.44 -3.17
C VAL A 79 1.72 5.78 -3.87
N VAL A 80 1.34 5.78 -5.16
CA VAL A 80 1.21 6.99 -5.97
C VAL A 80 -0.27 7.17 -6.26
N ASP A 81 -0.84 8.28 -5.79
CA ASP A 81 -2.25 8.58 -5.94
C ASP A 81 -2.47 10.10 -6.05
N THR A 82 -3.58 10.49 -6.65
CA THR A 82 -4.05 11.86 -6.71
C THR A 82 -4.97 12.20 -5.57
N VAL A 83 -4.67 13.33 -4.93
CA VAL A 83 -5.37 13.78 -3.72
C VAL A 83 -5.95 15.17 -3.93
N MET A 84 -7.15 15.40 -3.40
CA MET A 84 -7.75 16.73 -3.34
C MET A 84 -7.63 17.26 -1.91
N THR A 85 -6.56 18.03 -1.66
CA THR A 85 -6.31 18.61 -0.33
C THR A 85 -7.06 19.92 -0.12
N GLY A 86 -7.27 20.69 -1.19
CA GLY A 86 -7.77 22.06 -1.13
C GLY A 86 -6.83 23.04 -0.41
N GLN A 87 -5.62 22.60 -0.03
CA GLN A 87 -4.66 23.37 0.76
C GLN A 87 -3.46 23.87 -0.06
N ALA A 88 -3.30 23.43 -1.31
CA ALA A 88 -2.22 23.86 -2.20
C ALA A 88 -2.67 23.91 -3.67
N PRO A 89 -1.88 24.57 -4.54
CA PRO A 89 -2.16 24.59 -5.98
C PRO A 89 -2.13 23.18 -6.61
N PRO A 90 -2.94 22.93 -7.66
CA PRO A 90 -2.88 21.70 -8.44
C PRO A 90 -1.45 21.41 -8.94
N GLY A 91 -1.07 20.13 -8.95
CA GLY A 91 0.28 19.68 -9.31
C GLY A 91 1.30 19.72 -8.16
N THR A 92 0.90 20.13 -6.95
CA THR A 92 1.74 20.00 -5.76
C THR A 92 1.91 18.53 -5.38
N VAL A 93 3.15 18.07 -5.20
CA VAL A 93 3.46 16.69 -4.77
C VAL A 93 3.70 16.67 -3.27
N TYR A 94 3.03 15.72 -2.61
CA TYR A 94 3.23 15.44 -1.19
C TYR A 94 3.90 14.08 -1.03
N ILE A 95 4.83 14.00 -0.08
CA ILE A 95 5.35 12.74 0.43
C ILE A 95 4.77 12.60 1.83
N VAL A 96 4.05 11.52 2.06
CA VAL A 96 3.36 11.28 3.32
C VAL A 96 3.75 9.89 3.78
N GLU A 97 4.26 9.79 5.01
CA GLU A 97 4.52 8.50 5.65
C GLU A 97 3.23 7.94 6.26
N GLU A 98 3.18 6.63 6.48
CA GLU A 98 1.98 5.98 7.03
C GLU A 98 1.51 6.63 8.34
N ASP A 99 2.47 7.00 9.20
CA ASP A 99 2.17 7.60 10.51
C ASP A 99 1.57 9.01 10.40
N ASP A 100 1.86 9.74 9.32
CA ASP A 100 1.36 11.09 9.06
C ASP A 100 -0.05 11.10 8.46
N LEU A 101 -0.51 9.97 7.91
CA LEU A 101 -1.78 9.89 7.18
C LEU A 101 -3.02 10.03 8.08
N ARG A 102 -2.86 9.87 9.39
CA ARG A 102 -3.91 10.13 10.39
C ARG A 102 -4.28 11.62 10.46
N ASP A 103 -3.36 12.50 10.10
CA ASP A 103 -3.50 13.96 10.23
C ASP A 103 -3.52 14.69 8.87
N THR A 104 -3.45 13.99 7.74
CA THR A 104 -3.38 14.63 6.42
C THR A 104 -4.70 15.31 6.00
N PRO A 105 -4.67 16.59 5.57
CA PRO A 105 -5.83 17.27 5.03
C PRO A 105 -6.11 16.84 3.58
N GLY A 106 -7.25 16.17 3.37
CA GLY A 106 -7.76 15.82 2.04
C GLY A 106 -8.24 14.37 1.97
N GLY A 107 -9.29 14.11 1.20
CA GLY A 107 -9.66 12.75 0.83
C GLY A 107 -9.07 12.42 -0.53
N SER A 108 -8.36 11.30 -0.66
CA SER A 108 -8.25 10.68 -1.98
C SER A 108 -9.47 9.78 -2.20
N PRO A 109 -9.95 9.66 -3.45
CA PRO A 109 -11.01 8.71 -3.79
C PRO A 109 -10.64 7.26 -3.45
N HIS A 110 -9.33 6.94 -3.49
CA HIS A 110 -8.82 5.58 -3.39
C HIS A 110 -8.30 5.22 -1.98
N TYR A 111 -8.04 6.21 -1.11
CA TYR A 111 -7.58 5.99 0.26
C TYR A 111 -8.61 5.37 1.20
N VAL A 112 -9.90 5.45 0.89
CA VAL A 112 -11.03 4.96 1.73
C VAL A 112 -11.10 3.40 1.76
N GLY A 113 -9.96 2.74 1.76
CA GLY A 113 -9.85 1.30 1.92
C GLY A 113 -8.43 0.77 1.84
N LEU A 114 -7.45 1.58 1.40
CA LEU A 114 -6.04 1.19 1.44
C LEU A 114 -5.58 0.96 2.89
N PHE A 115 -5.87 1.90 3.79
CA PHE A 115 -5.47 1.79 5.18
C PHE A 115 -6.26 0.73 5.93
N GLU A 116 -7.55 0.59 5.63
CA GLU A 116 -8.39 -0.48 6.18
C GLU A 116 -7.91 -1.85 5.71
N ALA A 117 -7.52 -1.99 4.43
CA ALA A 117 -6.93 -3.21 3.91
C ALA A 117 -5.58 -3.51 4.58
N LEU A 118 -4.71 -2.52 4.74
CA LEU A 118 -3.43 -2.67 5.42
C LEU A 118 -3.61 -3.10 6.88
N ALA A 119 -4.51 -2.42 7.61
CA ALA A 119 -4.85 -2.77 8.98
C ALA A 119 -5.43 -4.19 9.08
N ALA A 120 -6.33 -4.57 8.18
CA ALA A 120 -6.90 -5.92 8.14
C ALA A 120 -5.82 -6.98 7.87
N GLY A 121 -4.92 -6.74 6.91
CA GLY A 121 -3.79 -7.62 6.62
C GLY A 121 -2.92 -7.84 7.85
N ARG A 122 -2.57 -6.77 8.58
CA ARG A 122 -1.79 -6.85 9.83
C ARG A 122 -2.52 -7.60 10.94
N MET A 123 -3.82 -7.33 11.13
CA MET A 123 -4.66 -8.04 12.11
C MET A 123 -4.73 -9.55 11.84
N LEU A 124 -4.73 -9.93 10.56
CA LEU A 124 -4.76 -11.32 10.10
C LEU A 124 -3.35 -11.93 9.92
N GLN A 125 -2.31 -11.24 10.36
CA GLN A 125 -0.91 -11.66 10.24
C GLN A 125 -0.50 -12.03 8.81
N GLN A 126 -1.07 -11.33 7.83
CA GLN A 126 -0.75 -11.48 6.43
C GLN A 126 0.59 -10.81 6.09
N PRO A 127 1.25 -11.24 4.99
CA PRO A 127 2.52 -10.71 4.52
C PRO A 127 2.38 -9.33 3.86
N VAL A 128 1.83 -8.35 4.57
CA VAL A 128 1.68 -6.96 4.11
C VAL A 128 2.84 -6.08 4.61
N PRO A 129 3.06 -4.88 4.03
CA PRO A 129 4.12 -3.96 4.46
C PRO A 129 4.02 -3.51 5.93
#